data_AF-K1RPH1-F1
#
_entry.id   AF-K1RPH1-F1
#
_cell.length_a   1.000
_cell.length_b   1.000
_cell.length_c   1.000
_cell.angle_alpha   90.00
_cell.angle_beta   90.00
_cell.angle_gamma   90.00
#
_symmetry.space_group_name_H-M   'P 1'
#
loop_
_entity.id
_entity.type
_entity.pdbx_description
1 polymer ?
#
loop_
_entity_poly.entity_id
_entity_poly.type
_entity_poly.pdbx_seq_one_letter_code
_entity_poly.pdbx_strand_id
1 'polypeptide(L)'
;PLFVAVGYDTVIAVLVTYVATQIGFGSSWMNPFSVGIAQGIAGVDVFSGAGFRMVMWVVFTALGCGMTMFYAAKVKKTPEISVAYESDQYFRDQNEKTGIDEGHSFGVGHILVLVTLAVTVVWVIWGVMAKGYYMAEIATQFFIMGIVAGVIGVIFHLNNMKVNDIAVSFKDGAK
;
A
#
# COMPACT_ATOMS: atom_id res chain seq x y z
N PRO A 1 -2.23 -14.07 -5.17
CA PRO A 1 -2.73 -15.11 -4.24
C PRO A 1 -4.07 -14.79 -3.56
N LEU A 2 -4.21 -13.68 -2.81
CA LEU A 2 -5.44 -13.40 -2.06
C LEU A 2 -6.68 -13.24 -2.95
N PHE A 3 -6.58 -12.45 -4.04
CA PHE A 3 -7.67 -12.27 -5.01
C PHE A 3 -8.05 -13.57 -5.70
N VAL A 4 -7.08 -14.44 -6.00
CA VAL A 4 -7.32 -15.78 -6.55
C VAL A 4 -8.05 -16.68 -5.54
N ALA A 5 -7.71 -16.59 -4.26
CA ALA A 5 -8.37 -17.35 -3.19
C ALA A 5 -9.86 -16.99 -3.02
N VAL A 6 -10.23 -15.73 -3.23
CA VAL A 6 -11.63 -15.26 -3.15
C VAL A 6 -12.39 -15.36 -4.48
N GLY A 7 -11.82 -16.03 -5.49
CA GLY A 7 -12.46 -16.31 -6.78
C GLY A 7 -12.33 -15.21 -7.85
N TYR A 8 -11.46 -14.23 -7.63
CA TYR A 8 -11.03 -13.26 -8.64
C TYR A 8 -9.75 -13.75 -9.34
N ASP A 9 -9.20 -12.99 -10.27
CA ASP A 9 -7.96 -13.34 -10.97
C ASP A 9 -6.77 -12.48 -10.50
N THR A 10 -5.57 -12.86 -10.92
CA THR A 10 -4.34 -12.10 -10.62
C THR A 10 -4.34 -10.73 -11.31
N VAL A 11 -5.04 -10.56 -12.43
CA VAL A 11 -5.15 -9.25 -13.12
C VAL A 11 -5.85 -8.22 -12.22
N ILE A 12 -6.91 -8.60 -11.51
CA ILE A 12 -7.58 -7.73 -10.54
C ILE A 12 -6.63 -7.33 -9.41
N ALA A 13 -5.77 -8.25 -8.94
CA ALA A 13 -4.76 -7.91 -7.93
C ALA A 13 -3.80 -6.81 -8.42
N VAL A 14 -3.37 -6.89 -9.69
CA VAL A 14 -2.52 -5.86 -10.33
C VAL A 14 -3.28 -4.55 -10.52
N LEU A 15 -4.55 -4.59 -10.94
CA LEU A 15 -5.37 -3.38 -11.10
C LEU A 15 -5.55 -2.65 -9.76
N VAL A 16 -5.86 -3.37 -8.68
CA VAL A 16 -6.11 -2.76 -7.36
C VAL A 16 -4.82 -2.23 -6.72
N THR A 17 -3.67 -2.83 -6.98
CA THR A 17 -2.39 -2.42 -6.34
C THR A 17 -1.61 -1.44 -7.20
N TYR A 18 -1.30 -1.81 -8.44
CA TYR A 18 -0.43 -1.04 -9.32
C TYR A 18 -1.17 0.15 -9.93
N VAL A 19 -2.33 -0.06 -10.56
CA VAL A 19 -3.05 1.05 -11.22
C VAL A 19 -3.49 2.10 -10.19
N ALA A 20 -3.93 1.68 -9.00
CA ALA A 20 -4.22 2.59 -7.91
C ALA A 20 -3.00 3.45 -7.52
N THR A 21 -1.82 2.85 -7.43
CA THR A 21 -0.56 3.56 -7.13
C THR A 21 -0.24 4.59 -8.22
N GLN A 22 -0.38 4.21 -9.51
CA GLN A 22 -0.10 5.12 -10.63
C GLN A 22 -1.08 6.29 -10.69
N ILE A 23 -2.37 6.04 -10.47
CA ILE A 23 -3.38 7.12 -10.38
C ILE A 23 -3.04 8.05 -9.22
N GLY A 24 -2.70 7.51 -8.05
CA GLY A 24 -2.32 8.28 -6.87
C GLY A 24 -1.08 9.16 -7.09
N PHE A 25 -0.05 8.62 -7.75
CA PHE A 25 1.15 9.40 -8.10
C PHE A 25 0.87 10.46 -9.16
N GLY A 26 0.16 10.12 -10.24
CA GLY A 26 -0.07 11.01 -11.38
C GLY A 26 -1.01 12.18 -11.05
N SER A 27 -2.02 11.95 -10.20
CA SER A 27 -2.98 12.99 -9.79
C SER A 27 -2.66 13.62 -8.43
N SER A 28 -1.52 13.28 -7.84
CA SER A 28 -1.18 13.65 -6.47
C SER A 28 -1.23 15.16 -6.24
N TRP A 29 -2.08 15.59 -5.30
CA TRP A 29 -2.24 17.00 -4.95
C TRP A 29 -1.34 17.45 -3.79
N MET A 30 -0.76 16.49 -3.06
CA MET A 30 0.03 16.72 -1.84
C MET A 30 1.40 16.01 -1.88
N ASN A 31 1.89 15.62 -3.06
CA ASN A 31 3.20 14.97 -3.16
C ASN A 31 4.33 15.97 -2.85
N PRO A 32 5.06 15.81 -1.74
CA PRO A 32 6.13 16.75 -1.41
C PRO A 32 7.40 16.52 -2.23
N PHE A 33 7.60 15.32 -2.75
CA PHE A 33 8.80 14.91 -3.47
C PHE A 33 8.77 15.30 -4.95
N SER A 34 7.59 15.45 -5.56
CA SER A 34 7.47 15.88 -6.95
C SER A 34 6.86 17.26 -7.05
N VAL A 35 5.62 17.42 -6.60
CA VAL A 35 4.85 18.65 -6.75
C VAL A 35 5.42 19.75 -5.86
N GLY A 36 5.73 19.45 -4.60
CA GLY A 36 6.33 20.42 -3.66
C GLY A 36 7.65 21.01 -4.16
N ILE A 37 8.57 20.16 -4.62
CA ILE A 37 9.85 20.61 -5.19
C ILE A 37 9.64 21.44 -6.46
N ALA A 38 8.82 20.96 -7.39
CA ALA A 38 8.57 21.66 -8.65
C ALA A 38 7.94 23.04 -8.42
N GLN A 39 7.04 23.16 -7.43
CA GLN A 39 6.44 24.43 -7.02
C GLN A 39 7.48 25.38 -6.41
N GLY A 40 8.36 24.87 -5.56
CA GLY A 40 9.49 25.64 -5.01
C GLY A 40 10.43 26.17 -6.09
N ILE A 41 10.76 25.36 -7.10
CA ILE A 41 11.57 25.79 -8.26
C ILE A 41 10.83 26.82 -9.12
N ALA A 42 9.53 26.62 -9.35
CA ALA A 42 8.70 27.49 -10.17
C ALA A 42 8.30 28.81 -9.45
N GLY A 43 8.63 28.97 -8.17
CA GLY A 43 8.31 30.16 -7.38
C GLY A 43 6.81 30.34 -7.13
N VAL A 44 6.02 29.26 -7.18
CA VAL A 44 4.58 29.29 -6.90
C VAL A 44 4.29 28.70 -5.53
N ASP A 45 3.23 29.18 -4.89
CA ASP A 45 2.85 28.70 -3.56
C ASP A 45 2.63 27.18 -3.54
N VAL A 46 3.12 26.56 -2.46
CA VAL A 46 2.87 25.14 -2.18
C VAL A 46 1.36 24.94 -2.10
N PHE A 47 0.82 23.89 -2.73
CA PHE A 47 -0.62 23.63 -2.91
C PHE A 47 -1.33 24.48 -3.95
N SER A 48 -0.64 25.34 -4.70
CA SER A 48 -1.24 25.98 -5.88
C SER A 48 -1.78 24.91 -6.84
N GLY A 49 -3.08 25.02 -7.18
CA GLY A 49 -3.79 24.05 -8.00
C GLY A 49 -4.23 22.75 -7.31
N ALA A 50 -4.13 22.66 -5.96
CA ALA A 50 -4.55 21.47 -5.22
C ALA A 50 -6.03 21.10 -5.44
N GLY A 51 -6.92 22.10 -5.53
CA GLY A 51 -8.35 21.87 -5.81
C GLY A 51 -8.58 21.13 -7.14
N PHE A 52 -7.93 21.58 -8.20
CA PHE A 52 -8.01 20.93 -9.52
C PHE A 52 -7.43 19.50 -9.47
N ARG A 53 -6.29 19.30 -8.81
CA ARG A 53 -5.67 17.97 -8.65
C ARG A 53 -6.55 17.03 -7.82
N MET A 54 -7.21 17.50 -6.77
CA MET A 54 -8.17 16.71 -6.00
C MET A 54 -9.35 16.25 -6.87
N VAL A 55 -9.92 17.14 -7.69
CA VAL A 55 -10.99 16.77 -8.63
C VAL A 55 -10.51 15.70 -9.62
N MET A 56 -9.33 15.89 -10.22
CA MET A 56 -8.75 14.87 -11.11
C MET A 56 -8.50 13.55 -10.40
N TRP A 57 -7.97 13.57 -9.19
CA TRP A 57 -7.74 12.37 -8.38
C TRP A 57 -9.05 11.62 -8.12
N VAL A 58 -10.13 12.32 -7.75
CA VAL A 58 -11.46 11.70 -7.57
C VAL A 58 -11.96 11.09 -8.88
N VAL A 59 -11.87 11.82 -10.00
CA VAL A 59 -12.36 11.34 -11.30
C VAL A 59 -11.57 10.11 -11.77
N PHE A 60 -10.24 10.15 -11.73
CA PHE A 60 -9.41 9.01 -12.15
C PHE A 60 -9.57 7.81 -11.22
N THR A 61 -9.70 8.04 -9.90
CA THR A 61 -9.97 6.97 -8.95
C THR A 61 -11.34 6.34 -9.20
N ALA A 62 -12.38 7.14 -9.42
CA ALA A 62 -13.72 6.65 -9.72
C ALA A 62 -13.76 5.83 -11.02
N LEU A 63 -13.09 6.30 -12.08
CA LEU A 63 -12.95 5.57 -13.34
C LEU A 63 -12.18 4.26 -13.15
N GLY A 64 -11.05 4.29 -12.45
CA GLY A 64 -10.24 3.11 -12.15
C GLY A 64 -11.01 2.07 -11.34
N CYS A 65 -11.74 2.51 -10.30
CA CYS A 65 -12.63 1.65 -9.52
C CYS A 65 -13.75 1.08 -10.37
N GLY A 66 -14.43 1.90 -11.19
CA GLY A 66 -15.51 1.46 -12.07
C GLY A 66 -15.06 0.40 -13.07
N MET A 67 -13.92 0.62 -13.75
CA MET A 67 -13.34 -0.34 -14.68
C MET A 67 -12.92 -1.64 -13.97
N THR A 68 -12.29 -1.53 -12.80
CA THR A 68 -11.86 -2.69 -12.02
C THR A 68 -13.07 -3.52 -11.58
N MET A 69 -14.13 -2.87 -11.09
CA MET A 69 -15.38 -3.55 -10.68
C MET A 69 -16.09 -4.21 -11.86
N PHE A 70 -16.14 -3.54 -13.02
CA PHE A 70 -16.71 -4.12 -14.24
C PHE A 70 -15.94 -5.38 -14.68
N TYR A 71 -14.61 -5.29 -14.70
CA TYR A 71 -13.76 -6.43 -15.02
C TYR A 71 -13.91 -7.56 -14.00
N ALA A 72 -13.91 -7.22 -12.70
CA ALA A 72 -14.09 -8.18 -11.61
C ALA A 72 -15.43 -8.92 -11.68
N ALA A 73 -16.52 -8.23 -12.01
CA ALA A 73 -17.83 -8.85 -12.20
C ALA A 73 -17.83 -9.81 -13.41
N LYS A 74 -17.13 -9.44 -14.49
CA LYS A 74 -17.02 -10.25 -15.70
C LYS A 74 -16.20 -11.53 -15.46
N VAL A 75 -15.03 -11.41 -14.83
CA VAL A 75 -14.16 -12.54 -14.48
C VAL A 75 -14.83 -13.48 -13.48
N LYS A 76 -15.56 -12.94 -12.49
CA LYS A 76 -16.29 -13.76 -11.51
C LYS A 76 -17.41 -14.58 -12.16
N LYS A 77 -18.08 -14.05 -13.19
CA LYS A 77 -19.14 -14.75 -13.93
C LYS A 77 -18.60 -15.73 -14.97
N THR A 78 -17.47 -15.40 -15.60
CA THR A 78 -16.86 -16.24 -16.64
C THR A 78 -15.33 -16.20 -16.49
N PRO A 79 -14.75 -17.13 -15.69
CA PRO A 79 -13.32 -17.14 -15.38
C PRO A 79 -12.41 -17.27 -16.62
N GLU A 80 -12.88 -17.91 -17.69
CA GLU A 80 -12.15 -18.10 -18.96
C GLU A 80 -11.84 -16.80 -19.71
N ILE A 81 -12.50 -15.70 -19.34
CA ILE A 81 -12.22 -14.37 -19.93
C ILE A 81 -10.92 -13.78 -19.37
N SER A 82 -10.42 -14.30 -18.25
CA SER A 82 -9.14 -13.86 -17.70
C SER A 82 -7.99 -14.34 -18.58
N VAL A 83 -7.13 -13.40 -18.99
CA VAL A 83 -5.86 -13.70 -19.66
C VAL A 83 -4.93 -14.50 -18.76
N ALA A 84 -5.12 -14.41 -17.44
CA ALA A 84 -4.35 -15.13 -16.44
C ALA A 84 -4.97 -16.49 -16.06
N TYR A 85 -5.99 -16.99 -16.78
CA TYR A 85 -6.71 -18.21 -16.39
C TYR A 85 -5.79 -19.43 -16.19
N GLU A 86 -4.90 -19.71 -17.15
CA GLU A 86 -3.95 -20.83 -17.06
C GLU A 86 -2.86 -20.59 -16.00
N SER A 87 -2.34 -19.35 -15.89
CA SER A 87 -1.33 -19.02 -14.88
C SER A 87 -1.87 -19.02 -13.45
N ASP A 88 -3.16 -18.70 -13.29
CA ASP A 88 -3.85 -18.69 -12.01
C ASP A 88 -4.14 -20.11 -11.52
N GLN A 89 -4.14 -21.11 -12.41
CA GLN A 89 -4.31 -22.51 -12.03
C GLN A 89 -3.23 -22.97 -11.04
N TYR A 90 -1.99 -22.50 -11.21
CA TYR A 90 -0.92 -22.73 -10.22
C TYR A 90 -1.28 -22.21 -8.82
N PHE A 91 -1.88 -21.01 -8.74
CA PHE A 91 -2.30 -20.42 -7.47
C PHE A 91 -3.58 -21.06 -6.91
N ARG A 92 -4.50 -21.53 -7.76
CA ARG A 92 -5.70 -22.27 -7.36
C ARG A 92 -5.31 -23.64 -6.77
N ASP A 93 -4.46 -24.39 -7.47
CA ASP A 93 -3.95 -25.68 -7.01
C ASP A 93 -3.13 -25.53 -5.72
N GLN A 94 -2.38 -24.43 -5.58
CA GLN A 94 -1.63 -24.15 -4.35
C GLN A 94 -2.59 -23.83 -3.20
N ASN A 95 -3.61 -22.99 -3.40
CA ASN A 95 -4.64 -22.69 -2.40
C ASN A 95 -5.42 -23.95 -1.97
N GLU A 96 -5.71 -24.87 -2.89
CA GLU A 96 -6.35 -26.16 -2.55
C GLU A 96 -5.45 -27.08 -1.73
N LYS A 97 -4.12 -27.05 -1.96
CA LYS A 97 -3.15 -27.92 -1.27
C LYS A 97 -2.74 -27.41 0.10
N THR A 98 -2.63 -26.09 0.29
CA THR A 98 -2.25 -25.49 1.59
C THR A 98 -3.45 -25.14 2.45
N GLY A 99 -4.67 -25.16 1.91
CA GLY A 99 -5.80 -24.48 2.52
C GLY A 99 -5.57 -22.96 2.53
N ILE A 100 -6.63 -22.19 2.71
CA ILE A 100 -6.48 -20.81 3.15
C ILE A 100 -5.94 -20.92 4.58
N ASP A 101 -4.74 -20.40 4.84
CA ASP A 101 -4.15 -20.42 6.18
C ASP A 101 -5.02 -19.56 7.11
N GLU A 102 -6.08 -20.16 7.67
CA GLU A 102 -6.99 -19.55 8.64
C GLU A 102 -6.29 -19.28 9.98
N GLY A 103 -5.01 -19.64 10.12
CA GLY A 103 -4.26 -19.68 11.37
C GLY A 103 -3.68 -18.36 11.87
N HIS A 104 -3.66 -17.29 11.07
CA HIS A 104 -3.17 -16.00 11.55
C HIS A 104 -4.27 -15.24 12.28
N SER A 105 -4.41 -15.50 13.59
CA SER A 105 -5.32 -14.73 14.43
C SER A 105 -4.95 -13.25 14.38
N PHE A 106 -5.87 -12.43 13.88
CA PHE A 106 -5.71 -10.97 13.84
C PHE A 106 -5.83 -10.41 15.27
N GLY A 107 -4.74 -10.54 16.03
CA GLY A 107 -4.66 -10.09 17.43
C GLY A 107 -4.37 -8.60 17.60
N VAL A 108 -4.36 -8.17 18.86
CA VAL A 108 -4.10 -6.77 19.26
C VAL A 108 -2.75 -6.25 18.73
N GLY A 109 -1.73 -7.09 18.64
CA GLY A 109 -0.43 -6.69 18.09
C GLY A 109 -0.50 -6.24 16.62
N HIS A 110 -1.30 -6.89 15.78
CA HIS A 110 -1.48 -6.47 14.38
C HIS A 110 -2.16 -5.11 14.30
N ILE A 111 -3.17 -4.86 15.16
CA ILE A 111 -3.84 -3.56 15.25
C ILE A 111 -2.86 -2.47 15.67
N LEU A 112 -2.00 -2.74 16.67
CA LEU A 112 -0.99 -1.77 17.12
C LEU A 112 0.03 -1.42 16.02
N VAL A 113 0.46 -2.41 15.23
CA VAL A 113 1.33 -2.15 14.05
C VAL A 113 0.60 -1.27 13.02
N LEU A 114 -0.67 -1.55 12.73
CA LEU A 114 -1.45 -0.73 11.80
C LEU A 114 -1.68 0.69 12.31
N VAL A 115 -1.92 0.86 13.60
CA VAL A 115 -2.02 2.19 14.23
C VAL A 115 -0.69 2.92 14.15
N THR A 116 0.43 2.23 14.38
CA THR A 116 1.78 2.81 14.25
C THR A 116 2.02 3.32 12.82
N LEU A 117 1.61 2.55 11.81
CA LEU A 117 1.67 2.96 10.42
C LEU A 117 0.79 4.19 10.15
N ALA A 118 -0.46 4.18 10.62
CA ALA A 118 -1.38 5.31 10.42
C ALA A 118 -0.88 6.60 11.09
N VAL A 119 -0.38 6.51 12.32
CA VAL A 119 0.23 7.64 13.06
C VAL A 119 1.44 8.17 12.31
N THR A 120 2.30 7.29 11.78
CA THR A 120 3.48 7.70 11.00
C THR A 120 3.08 8.44 9.74
N VAL A 121 2.05 7.97 9.01
CA VAL A 121 1.54 8.67 7.81
C VAL A 121 1.06 10.09 8.17
N VAL A 122 0.28 10.23 9.24
CA VAL A 122 -0.18 11.56 9.70
C VAL A 122 1.01 12.44 10.11
N TRP A 123 2.00 11.86 10.79
CA TRP A 123 3.20 12.58 11.20
C TRP A 123 4.05 13.03 10.01
N VAL A 124 4.18 12.20 8.97
CA VAL A 124 4.86 12.57 7.71
C VAL A 124 4.14 13.73 7.04
N ILE A 125 2.81 13.65 6.90
CA ILE A 125 2.00 14.73 6.31
C ILE A 125 2.21 16.03 7.10
N TRP A 126 2.05 16.00 8.42
CA TRP A 126 2.25 17.20 9.23
C TRP A 126 3.69 17.75 9.16
N GLY A 127 4.70 16.87 9.22
CA GLY A 127 6.11 17.25 9.18
C GLY A 127 6.48 17.93 7.86
N VAL A 128 6.01 17.38 6.75
CA VAL A 128 6.18 17.96 5.41
C VAL A 128 5.47 19.31 5.32
N MET A 129 4.20 19.38 5.74
CA MET A 129 3.34 20.55 5.55
C MET A 129 3.74 21.73 6.42
N ALA A 130 4.01 21.49 7.70
CA ALA A 130 4.17 22.55 8.70
C ALA A 130 5.63 22.80 9.09
N LYS A 131 6.50 21.78 8.95
CA LYS A 131 7.90 21.85 9.36
C LYS A 131 8.88 21.79 8.18
N GLY A 132 8.38 21.59 6.95
CA GLY A 132 9.21 21.51 5.76
C GLY A 132 10.13 20.29 5.73
N TYR A 133 9.71 19.18 6.37
CA TYR A 133 10.48 17.94 6.37
C TYR A 133 10.75 17.47 4.95
N TYR A 134 11.99 17.04 4.74
CA TYR A 134 12.45 16.57 3.45
C TYR A 134 12.98 15.15 3.60
N MET A 135 13.90 14.73 2.73
CA MET A 135 14.31 13.33 2.62
C MET A 135 14.88 12.76 3.92
N ALA A 136 15.71 13.52 4.65
CA ALA A 136 16.38 13.01 5.85
C ALA A 136 15.39 12.84 7.03
N GLU A 137 14.51 13.81 7.23
CA GLU A 137 13.50 13.77 8.30
C GLU A 137 12.47 12.67 8.03
N ILE A 138 12.01 12.54 6.78
CA ILE A 138 11.04 11.50 6.40
C ILE A 138 11.66 10.12 6.56
N ALA A 139 12.92 9.92 6.14
CA ALA A 139 13.63 8.67 6.36
C ALA A 139 13.73 8.32 7.85
N THR A 140 13.98 9.32 8.70
CA THR A 140 14.02 9.13 10.16
C THR A 140 12.65 8.72 10.72
N GLN A 141 11.55 9.30 10.23
CA GLN A 141 10.19 8.92 10.64
C GLN A 141 9.87 7.46 10.29
N PHE A 142 10.20 7.03 9.07
CA PHE A 142 10.02 5.63 8.65
C PHE A 142 10.95 4.68 9.42
N PHE A 143 12.16 5.10 9.75
CA PHE A 143 13.08 4.33 10.58
C PHE A 143 12.53 4.11 12.00
N ILE A 144 12.02 5.18 12.63
CA ILE A 144 11.36 5.11 13.95
C ILE A 144 10.14 4.19 13.88
N MET A 145 9.30 4.33 12.85
CA MET A 145 8.15 3.45 12.63
C MET A 145 8.57 1.98 12.54
N GLY A 146 9.64 1.67 11.81
CA GLY A 146 10.19 0.32 11.68
C GLY A 146 10.64 -0.26 13.03
N ILE A 147 11.32 0.53 13.85
CA ILE A 147 11.73 0.11 15.21
C ILE A 147 10.49 -0.16 16.07
N VAL A 148 9.54 0.79 16.11
CA VAL A 148 8.32 0.66 16.94
C VAL A 148 7.50 -0.56 16.51
N ALA A 149 7.30 -0.75 15.21
CA ALA A 149 6.60 -1.92 14.68
C ALA A 149 7.33 -3.24 15.01
N GLY A 150 8.67 -3.26 14.92
CA GLY A 150 9.48 -4.41 15.30
C GLY A 150 9.36 -4.75 16.79
N VAL A 151 9.42 -3.74 17.66
CA VAL A 151 9.23 -3.90 19.11
C VAL A 151 7.84 -4.44 19.43
N ILE A 152 6.79 -3.91 18.80
CA ILE A 152 5.42 -4.44 18.94
C ILE A 152 5.37 -5.90 18.47
N GLY A 153 5.99 -6.23 17.33
CA GLY A 153 6.05 -7.59 16.80
C GLY A 153 6.66 -8.59 17.78
N VAL A 154 7.76 -8.22 18.45
CA VAL A 154 8.42 -9.06 19.45
C VAL A 154 7.61 -9.18 20.74
N ILE A 155 7.08 -8.06 21.28
CA ILE A 155 6.30 -8.08 22.53
C ILE A 155 5.05 -8.96 22.39
N PHE A 156 4.34 -8.82 21.28
CA PHE A 156 3.11 -9.57 21.01
C PHE A 156 3.35 -10.93 20.35
N HIS A 157 4.62 -11.35 20.20
CA HIS A 157 5.02 -12.60 19.55
C HIS A 157 4.32 -12.82 18.20
N LEU A 158 4.15 -11.75 17.43
CA LEU A 158 3.53 -11.81 16.11
C LEU A 158 4.38 -12.73 15.23
N ASN A 159 3.77 -13.78 14.68
CA ASN A 159 4.48 -14.80 13.90
C ASN A 159 5.71 -15.40 14.62
N ASN A 160 5.69 -15.45 15.95
CA ASN A 160 6.79 -15.95 16.78
C ASN A 160 8.13 -15.19 16.60
N MET A 161 8.05 -13.90 16.28
CA MET A 161 9.22 -13.03 16.09
C MET A 161 10.08 -12.89 17.35
N LYS A 162 11.40 -12.97 17.16
CA LYS A 162 12.45 -12.69 18.14
C LYS A 162 13.12 -11.35 17.83
N VAL A 163 13.86 -10.83 18.81
CA VAL A 163 14.64 -9.57 18.64
C VAL A 163 15.60 -9.63 17.45
N ASN A 164 16.19 -10.80 17.19
CA ASN A 164 17.10 -10.97 16.06
C ASN A 164 16.39 -10.84 14.70
N ASP A 165 15.09 -11.18 14.65
CA ASP A 165 14.31 -11.11 13.42
C ASP A 165 14.08 -9.66 13.00
N ILE A 166 14.04 -8.71 13.93
CA ILE A 166 14.01 -7.27 13.62
C ILE A 166 15.24 -6.88 12.79
N ALA A 167 16.44 -7.29 13.22
CA ALA A 167 17.68 -6.97 12.52
C ALA A 167 17.78 -7.66 11.15
N VAL A 168 17.30 -8.90 11.06
CA VAL A 168 17.25 -9.65 9.79
C VAL A 168 16.27 -8.97 8.82
N SER A 169 15.05 -8.66 9.25
CA SER A 169 14.05 -7.97 8.42
C SER A 169 14.51 -6.58 7.99
N PHE A 170 15.20 -5.84 8.86
CA PHE A 170 15.75 -4.53 8.48
C PHE A 170 16.85 -4.65 7.42
N LYS A 171 17.77 -5.62 7.59
CA LYS A 171 18.80 -5.92 6.59
C LYS A 171 18.19 -6.32 5.24
N ASP A 172 17.15 -7.14 5.26
CA ASP A 172 16.51 -7.60 4.02
C ASP A 172 15.69 -6.49 3.34
N GLY A 173 15.09 -5.57 4.11
CA GLY A 173 14.43 -4.38 3.56
C GLY A 173 15.39 -3.31 3.03
N ALA A 174 16.67 -3.35 3.42
CA ALA A 174 17.70 -2.40 2.97
C ALA A 174 18.48 -2.90 1.73
N LYS A 175 18.26 -4.14 1.29
CA LYS A 175 18.82 -4.68 0.05
C LYS A 175 18.06 -4.18 -1.16
#